data_AF-A0A946DSQ0-F1
#
_entry.id   AF-A0A946DSQ0-F1
#
_cell.length_a   1.000
_cell.length_b   1.000
_cell.length_c   1.000
_cell.angle_alpha   90.00
_cell.angle_beta   90.00
_cell.angle_gamma   90.00
#
_symmetry.space_group_name_H-M   'P 1'
#
loop_
_entity.id
_entity.type
_entity.pdbx_description
1 polymer ?
#
loop_
_entity_poly.entity_id
_entity_poly.type
_entity_poly.pdbx_seq_one_letter_code
_entity_poly.pdbx_strand_id
1 'polypeptide(L)'
;MTTVDVTTVDSTPDLLTAQQQQLVLQLLLRGASPAGACQQLGVSAFTFARTFRDDQHFRKRVEEVQQMLGQNVASALYRAALEGNVSAQTFWLKTKPPPGWQTDHPETDQPRTFDDFFDQLSDHELLELARAMGVDLSPEIERALFGQGGEEFTADVSS
;
A
#
# COMPACT_ATOMS: atom_id res chain seq x y z
N MET A 1 29.32 7.83 51.03
CA MET A 1 28.25 8.27 50.13
C MET A 1 28.44 7.57 48.81
N THR A 2 27.35 7.02 48.30
CA THR A 2 27.25 5.76 47.57
C THR A 2 27.81 5.82 46.15
N THR A 3 28.65 4.85 45.82
CA THR A 3 29.10 4.49 44.47
C THR A 3 27.90 3.99 43.65
N VAL A 4 27.70 4.58 42.48
CA VAL A 4 26.69 4.12 41.51
C VAL A 4 27.38 3.07 40.62
N ASP A 5 27.04 1.81 40.86
CA ASP A 5 27.39 0.70 39.98
C ASP A 5 26.53 0.77 38.72
N VAL A 6 27.16 1.08 37.59
CA VAL A 6 26.57 0.93 36.26
C VAL A 6 26.76 -0.52 35.85
N THR A 7 25.73 -1.34 36.04
CA THR A 7 25.67 -2.68 35.45
C THR A 7 25.35 -2.56 33.96
N THR A 8 26.39 -2.58 33.13
CA THR A 8 26.28 -2.94 31.72
C THR A 8 25.86 -4.41 31.62
N VAL A 9 24.59 -4.64 31.26
CA VAL A 9 24.08 -6.00 31.00
C VAL A 9 24.56 -6.43 29.62
N ASP A 10 25.46 -7.40 29.64
CA ASP A 10 25.96 -8.19 28.53
C ASP A 10 24.80 -8.72 27.67
N SER A 11 24.68 -8.21 26.43
CA SER A 11 23.51 -8.42 25.57
C SER A 11 23.83 -9.42 24.48
N THR A 12 23.83 -10.71 24.83
CA THR A 12 23.49 -11.75 23.85
C THR A 12 22.09 -11.38 23.34
N PRO A 13 21.86 -11.25 22.03
CA PRO A 13 20.52 -10.92 21.59
C PRO A 13 19.71 -12.17 21.91
N ASP A 14 18.84 -12.11 22.92
CA ASP A 14 18.07 -13.26 23.41
C ASP A 14 16.64 -13.21 22.87
N LEU A 15 16.06 -14.36 22.52
CA LEU A 15 14.68 -14.42 22.01
C LEU A 15 13.71 -14.10 23.16
N LEU A 16 12.45 -13.74 22.85
CA LEU A 16 11.44 -13.58 23.89
C LEU A 16 11.27 -14.91 24.65
N THR A 17 11.32 -14.82 25.97
CA THR A 17 11.03 -15.98 26.84
C THR A 17 9.57 -16.41 26.66
N ALA A 18 9.25 -17.66 27.01
CA ALA A 18 7.87 -18.16 26.92
C ALA A 18 6.86 -17.27 27.68
N GLN A 19 7.25 -16.70 28.83
CA GLN A 19 6.43 -15.76 29.58
C GLN A 19 6.23 -14.44 28.84
N GLN A 20 7.30 -13.87 28.26
CA GLN A 20 7.20 -12.65 27.46
C GLN A 20 6.33 -12.87 26.22
N GLN A 21 6.49 -14.01 25.53
CA GLN A 21 5.63 -14.37 24.40
C GLN A 21 4.15 -14.43 24.79
N GLN A 22 3.82 -15.05 25.93
CA GLN A 22 2.46 -15.12 26.45
C GLN A 22 1.88 -13.72 26.72
N LEU A 23 2.66 -12.84 27.35
CA LEU A 23 2.24 -11.47 27.66
C LEU A 23 2.04 -10.64 26.39
N VAL A 24 2.94 -10.76 25.42
CA VAL A 24 2.78 -10.13 24.10
C VAL A 24 1.46 -10.56 23.46
N LEU A 25 1.19 -11.88 23.37
CA LEU A 25 -0.05 -12.39 22.79
C LEU A 25 -1.30 -11.86 23.50
N GLN A 26 -1.28 -11.74 24.83
CA GLN A 26 -2.39 -11.15 25.58
C GLN A 26 -2.60 -9.66 25.29
N LEU A 27 -1.54 -8.90 25.05
CA LEU A 27 -1.65 -7.49 24.68
C LEU A 27 -2.19 -7.35 23.26
N LEU A 28 -1.71 -8.17 22.33
CA LEU A 28 -2.21 -8.21 20.96
C LEU A 28 -3.72 -8.54 20.92
N LEU A 29 -4.16 -9.54 21.69
CA LEU A 29 -5.59 -9.90 21.82
C LEU A 29 -6.47 -8.75 22.32
N ARG A 30 -5.90 -7.81 23.07
CA ARG A 30 -6.60 -6.59 23.54
C ARG A 30 -6.53 -5.43 22.53
N GLY A 31 -5.96 -5.65 21.36
CA GLY A 31 -5.84 -4.66 20.29
C GLY A 31 -4.55 -3.82 20.33
N ALA A 32 -3.57 -4.16 21.17
CA ALA A 32 -2.27 -3.49 21.10
C ALA A 32 -1.57 -3.85 19.78
N SER A 33 -0.84 -2.89 19.20
CA SER A 33 0.09 -3.19 18.11
C SER A 33 1.32 -3.95 18.63
N PRO A 34 2.07 -4.69 17.79
CA PRO A 34 3.33 -5.32 18.21
C PRO A 34 4.31 -4.34 18.86
N ALA A 35 4.46 -3.14 18.29
CA ALA A 35 5.30 -2.08 18.86
C ALA A 35 4.79 -1.61 20.23
N GLY A 36 3.47 -1.41 20.36
CA GLY A 36 2.86 -1.02 21.63
C GLY A 36 2.99 -2.09 22.71
N ALA A 37 2.83 -3.37 22.35
CA ALA A 37 3.04 -4.49 23.25
C ALA A 37 4.50 -4.58 23.72
N CYS A 38 5.46 -4.38 22.81
CA CYS A 38 6.88 -4.34 23.14
C CYS A 38 7.22 -3.21 24.12
N GLN A 39 6.70 -2.01 23.85
CA GLN A 39 6.89 -0.84 24.71
C GLN A 39 6.33 -1.07 26.11
N GLN A 40 5.12 -1.64 26.23
CA GLN A 40 4.50 -1.91 27.54
C GLN A 40 5.26 -2.94 28.36
N LEU A 41 5.92 -3.91 27.71
CA LEU A 41 6.67 -4.98 28.37
C LEU A 41 8.14 -4.63 28.58
N GLY A 42 8.60 -3.46 28.12
CA GLY A 42 10.02 -3.08 28.17
C GLY A 42 10.92 -3.99 27.34
N VAL A 43 10.39 -4.61 26.28
CA VAL A 43 11.16 -5.48 25.37
C VAL A 43 11.43 -4.75 24.06
N SER A 44 12.58 -5.05 23.45
CA SER A 44 12.94 -4.46 22.15
C SER A 44 12.06 -5.03 21.03
N ALA A 45 11.60 -4.14 20.14
CA ALA A 45 10.92 -4.54 18.90
C ALA A 45 11.82 -5.44 18.03
N PHE A 46 13.15 -5.29 18.10
CA PHE A 46 14.09 -6.17 17.42
C PHE A 46 14.02 -7.60 17.97
N THR A 47 13.94 -7.75 19.29
CA THR A 47 13.78 -9.05 19.94
C THR A 47 12.48 -9.72 19.53
N PHE A 48 11.36 -8.98 19.52
CA PHE A 48 10.10 -9.48 19.00
C PHE A 48 10.20 -9.91 17.54
N ALA A 49 10.72 -9.05 16.65
CA ALA A 49 10.81 -9.33 15.22
C ALA A 49 11.64 -10.59 14.95
N ARG A 50 12.72 -10.77 15.70
CA ARG A 50 13.56 -11.95 15.60
C ARG A 50 12.87 -13.20 16.14
N THR A 51 12.19 -13.14 17.28
CA THR A 51 11.39 -14.27 17.78
C THR A 51 10.26 -14.62 16.82
N PHE A 52 9.60 -13.63 16.22
CA PHE A 52 8.60 -13.87 15.19
C PHE A 52 9.17 -14.57 13.95
N ARG A 53 10.42 -14.28 13.57
CA ARG A 53 11.08 -14.94 12.44
C ARG A 53 11.57 -16.35 12.79
N ASP A 54 12.19 -16.51 13.95
CA ASP A 54 12.99 -17.68 14.30
C ASP A 54 12.21 -18.74 15.11
N ASP A 55 11.13 -18.34 15.81
CA ASP A 55 10.22 -19.23 16.54
C ASP A 55 8.91 -19.42 15.76
N GLN A 56 8.80 -20.53 15.03
CA GLN A 56 7.62 -20.86 14.23
C GLN A 56 6.34 -20.99 15.07
N HIS A 57 6.45 -21.49 16.30
CA HIS A 57 5.30 -21.68 17.18
C HIS A 57 4.78 -20.34 17.71
N PHE A 58 5.67 -19.43 18.07
CA PHE A 58 5.30 -18.06 18.42
C PHE A 58 4.65 -17.34 17.25
N ARG A 59 5.26 -17.40 16.06
CA ARG A 59 4.71 -16.81 14.83
C ARG A 59 3.29 -17.27 14.56
N LYS A 60 3.05 -18.59 14.57
CA LYS A 60 1.72 -19.15 14.32
C LYS A 60 0.69 -18.61 15.30
N ARG A 61 1.02 -18.53 16.59
CA ARG A 61 0.11 -17.94 17.60
C ARG A 61 -0.17 -16.47 17.36
N VAL A 62 0.83 -15.69 16.92
CA VAL A 62 0.62 -14.28 16.54
C VAL A 62 -0.31 -14.17 15.32
N GLU A 63 -0.10 -14.99 14.30
CA GLU A 63 -0.96 -15.04 13.10
C GLU A 63 -2.41 -15.44 13.44
N GLU A 64 -2.61 -16.42 14.32
CA GLU A 64 -3.93 -16.82 14.82
C GLU A 64 -4.64 -15.67 15.55
N VAL A 65 -3.91 -14.91 16.39
CA VAL A 65 -4.44 -13.71 17.05
C VAL A 65 -4.85 -12.66 16.02
N GLN A 66 -4.01 -12.39 15.03
CA GLN A 66 -4.31 -11.41 13.97
C GLN A 66 -5.52 -11.83 13.14
N GLN A 67 -5.64 -13.12 12.80
CA GLN A 67 -6.79 -13.65 12.08
C GLN A 67 -8.07 -13.46 12.87
N MET A 68 -8.07 -13.80 14.17
CA MET A 68 -9.22 -13.60 15.04
C MET A 68 -9.63 -12.12 15.12
N LEU A 69 -8.67 -11.22 15.34
CA LEU A 69 -8.94 -9.77 15.39
C LEU A 69 -9.50 -9.26 14.06
N GLY A 70 -8.98 -9.75 12.94
CA GLY A 70 -9.51 -9.45 11.61
C GLY A 70 -10.98 -9.86 11.46
N GLN A 71 -11.36 -11.03 11.97
CA GLN A 71 -12.77 -11.46 11.94
C GLN A 71 -13.67 -10.64 12.86
N ASN A 72 -13.15 -10.17 13.99
CA ASN A 72 -13.89 -9.25 14.87
C ASN A 72 -14.15 -7.92 14.16
N VAL A 73 -13.15 -7.37 13.46
CA VAL A 73 -13.31 -6.16 12.64
C VAL A 73 -14.31 -6.38 11.52
N ALA A 74 -14.22 -7.50 10.79
CA ALA A 74 -15.18 -7.83 9.73
C ALA A 74 -16.62 -7.92 10.26
N SER A 75 -16.82 -8.52 11.43
CA SER A 75 -18.12 -8.61 12.08
C SER A 75 -18.65 -7.24 12.51
N ALA A 76 -17.79 -6.39 13.08
CA ALA A 76 -18.16 -5.03 13.47
C ALA A 76 -18.51 -4.17 12.25
N LEU A 77 -17.74 -4.28 11.17
CA LEU A 77 -17.97 -3.57 9.92
C LEU A 77 -19.31 -3.98 9.29
N TYR A 78 -19.62 -5.27 9.28
CA TYR A 78 -20.90 -5.77 8.81
C TYR A 78 -22.08 -5.21 9.61
N ARG A 79 -21.99 -5.19 10.96
CA ARG A 79 -23.02 -4.58 11.81
C ARG A 79 -23.18 -3.09 11.52
N ALA A 80 -22.08 -2.35 11.43
CA ALA A 80 -22.12 -0.93 11.10
C ALA A 80 -22.78 -0.67 9.74
N ALA A 81 -22.54 -1.55 8.75
CA ALA A 81 -23.20 -1.46 7.45
C ALA A 81 -24.73 -1.67 7.57
N LEU A 82 -25.18 -2.64 8.36
CA LEU A 82 -26.61 -2.87 8.62
C LEU A 82 -27.27 -1.70 9.35
N GLU A 83 -26.53 -1.02 10.22
CA GLU A 83 -26.99 0.14 11.01
C GLU A 83 -27.02 1.46 10.21
N GLY A 84 -26.63 1.45 8.94
CA GLY A 84 -26.72 2.61 8.06
C GLY A 84 -25.42 3.39 7.86
N ASN A 85 -24.26 2.87 8.29
CA ASN A 85 -22.98 3.50 7.99
C ASN A 85 -22.67 3.34 6.49
N VAL A 86 -22.83 4.42 5.72
CA VAL A 86 -22.68 4.42 4.25
C VAL A 86 -21.28 4.00 3.80
N SER A 87 -20.23 4.39 4.53
CA SER A 87 -18.86 3.99 4.21
C SER A 87 -18.66 2.47 4.39
N ALA A 88 -19.18 1.90 5.47
CA ALA A 88 -19.14 0.46 5.71
C ALA A 88 -19.97 -0.32 4.68
N GLN A 89 -21.17 0.17 4.31
CA GLN A 89 -21.98 -0.40 3.24
C GLN A 89 -21.25 -0.40 1.90
N THR A 90 -20.63 0.72 1.55
CA THR A 90 -19.85 0.87 0.31
C THR A 90 -18.71 -0.13 0.28
N PHE A 91 -17.93 -0.22 1.37
CA PHE A 91 -16.83 -1.18 1.46
C PHE A 91 -17.32 -2.63 1.37
N TRP A 92 -18.42 -2.96 2.07
CA TRP A 92 -19.00 -4.31 2.04
C TRP A 92 -19.43 -4.72 0.63
N LEU A 93 -20.14 -3.84 -0.09
CA LEU A 93 -20.59 -4.13 -1.46
C LEU A 93 -19.43 -4.25 -2.45
N LYS A 94 -18.36 -3.44 -2.28
CA LYS A 94 -17.15 -3.55 -3.10
C LYS A 94 -16.40 -4.88 -2.89
N THR A 95 -16.36 -5.36 -1.65
CA THR A 95 -15.63 -6.60 -1.29
C THR A 95 -16.46 -7.87 -1.40
N LYS A 96 -17.79 -7.76 -1.32
CA LYS A 96 -18.78 -8.85 -1.38
C LYS A 96 -20.00 -8.40 -2.20
N PRO A 97 -19.85 -8.24 -3.52
CA PRO A 97 -20.97 -7.88 -4.37
C PRO A 97 -22.04 -8.98 -4.35
N PRO A 98 -23.34 -8.63 -4.33
CA PRO A 98 -24.41 -9.60 -4.53
C PRO A 98 -24.28 -10.33 -5.89
N PRO A 99 -24.78 -11.56 -6.00
CA PRO A 99 -24.79 -12.28 -7.28
C PRO A 99 -25.47 -11.45 -8.38
N GLY A 100 -24.82 -11.35 -9.55
CA GLY A 100 -25.32 -10.59 -10.69
C GLY A 100 -24.95 -9.11 -10.70
N TRP A 101 -24.25 -8.60 -9.67
CA TRP A 101 -23.59 -7.30 -9.77
C TRP A 101 -22.34 -7.42 -10.64
N GLN A 102 -22.28 -6.61 -11.70
CA GLN A 102 -21.07 -6.47 -12.51
C GLN A 102 -20.03 -5.74 -11.67
N THR A 103 -19.05 -6.48 -11.15
CA THR A 103 -17.85 -5.92 -10.50
C THR A 103 -16.80 -5.49 -11.52
N ASP A 104 -17.12 -5.50 -12.81
CA ASP A 104 -16.30 -4.95 -13.90
C ASP A 104 -16.36 -3.41 -13.87
N HIS A 105 -15.94 -2.85 -12.74
CA HIS A 105 -15.05 -1.73 -12.83
C HIS A 105 -13.67 -2.35 -12.81
N PRO A 106 -13.03 -2.66 -13.97
CA PRO A 106 -11.58 -2.53 -13.99
C PRO A 106 -11.32 -1.21 -13.30
N GLU A 107 -10.36 -1.16 -12.35
CA GLU A 107 -9.85 0.11 -11.86
C GLU A 107 -9.85 1.04 -13.06
N THR A 108 -10.70 2.06 -13.00
CA THR A 108 -10.83 2.99 -14.11
C THR A 108 -9.38 3.30 -14.46
N ASP A 109 -9.01 3.11 -15.73
CA ASP A 109 -7.74 3.52 -16.29
C ASP A 109 -7.74 5.06 -16.33
N GLN A 110 -8.05 5.62 -15.18
CA GLN A 110 -8.07 7.00 -14.82
C GLN A 110 -6.78 7.18 -14.05
N PRO A 111 -5.89 8.01 -14.57
CA PRO A 111 -4.61 8.25 -13.95
C PRO A 111 -4.84 8.77 -12.53
N ARG A 112 -4.22 8.11 -11.55
CA ARG A 112 -4.43 8.40 -10.12
C ARG A 112 -3.72 9.69 -9.73
N THR A 113 -2.69 10.05 -10.48
CA THR A 113 -1.90 11.26 -10.34
C THR A 113 -1.80 11.99 -11.68
N PHE A 114 -1.43 13.26 -11.63
CA PHE A 114 -1.23 14.07 -12.82
C PHE A 114 -0.08 13.54 -13.69
N ASP A 115 0.92 12.88 -13.09
CA ASP A 115 2.03 12.25 -13.82
C ASP A 115 1.56 11.00 -14.58
N ASP A 116 0.74 10.15 -13.94
CA ASP A 116 0.14 8.98 -14.60
C ASP A 116 -0.69 9.39 -15.83
N PHE A 117 -1.26 10.60 -15.83
CA PHE A 117 -2.07 11.11 -16.94
C PHE A 117 -1.24 11.38 -18.17
N PHE A 118 -0.06 11.98 -18.02
CA PHE A 118 0.82 12.24 -19.15
C PHE A 118 1.38 10.95 -19.76
N ASP A 119 1.69 9.95 -18.92
CA ASP A 119 2.23 8.67 -19.38
C ASP A 119 1.23 7.86 -20.23
N GLN A 120 -0.07 8.16 -20.11
CA GLN A 120 -1.15 7.53 -20.88
C GLN A 120 -1.50 8.26 -22.17
N LEU A 121 -1.07 9.53 -22.33
CA LEU A 121 -1.31 10.29 -23.55
C LEU A 121 -0.31 9.86 -24.63
N SER A 122 -0.81 9.70 -25.85
CA SER A 122 0.08 9.63 -27.00
C SER A 122 0.79 10.96 -27.22
N ASP A 123 1.94 10.93 -27.91
CA ASP A 123 2.72 12.14 -28.25
C ASP A 123 1.85 13.23 -28.89
N HIS A 124 0.86 12.84 -29.71
CA HIS A 124 -0.07 13.79 -30.35
C HIS A 124 -1.02 14.46 -29.35
N GLU A 125 -1.61 13.69 -28.44
CA GLU A 125 -2.54 14.19 -27.43
C GLU A 125 -1.83 15.09 -26.41
N LEU A 126 -0.59 14.74 -26.07
CA LEU A 126 0.26 15.55 -25.20
C LEU A 126 0.55 16.93 -25.81
N LEU A 127 0.71 17.00 -27.13
CA LEU A 127 0.90 18.27 -27.85
C LEU A 127 -0.37 19.11 -27.95
N GLU A 128 -1.52 18.48 -28.18
CA GLU A 128 -2.80 19.20 -28.15
C GLU A 128 -3.06 19.81 -26.77
N LEU A 129 -2.75 19.06 -25.70
CA LEU A 129 -2.84 19.53 -24.34
C LEU A 129 -1.86 20.68 -24.05
N ALA A 130 -0.60 20.57 -24.48
CA ALA A 130 0.40 21.63 -24.31
C ALA A 130 -0.04 22.95 -24.97
N ARG A 131 -0.61 22.88 -26.19
CA ARG A 131 -1.18 24.04 -26.89
C ARG A 131 -2.39 24.61 -26.16
N ALA A 132 -3.31 23.76 -25.69
CA ALA A 132 -4.47 24.20 -24.93
C ALA A 132 -4.10 24.89 -23.61
N MET A 133 -3.00 24.46 -22.98
CA MET A 133 -2.45 25.07 -21.77
C MET A 133 -1.56 26.31 -22.04
N GLY A 134 -1.33 26.66 -23.31
CA GLY A 134 -0.51 27.83 -23.67
C GLY A 134 0.98 27.65 -23.37
N VAL A 135 1.47 26.42 -23.35
CA VAL A 135 2.90 26.12 -23.20
C VAL A 135 3.61 26.39 -24.52
N ASP A 136 4.59 27.29 -24.51
CA ASP A 136 5.37 27.65 -25.69
C ASP A 136 6.42 26.55 -25.97
N LEU A 137 6.23 25.80 -27.06
CA LEU A 137 7.12 24.69 -27.42
C LEU A 137 8.35 25.23 -28.18
N SER A 138 9.54 24.75 -27.82
CA SER A 138 10.78 25.14 -28.51
C SER A 138 10.74 24.72 -29.99
N PRO A 139 11.28 25.54 -30.92
CA PRO A 139 11.26 25.25 -32.36
C PRO A 139 11.99 23.96 -32.77
N GLU A 140 12.83 23.40 -31.90
CA GLU A 140 13.45 22.08 -32.10
C GLU A 140 12.44 20.93 -31.96
N ILE A 141 11.50 21.06 -31.02
CA ILE A 141 10.41 20.08 -30.81
C ILE A 141 9.42 20.17 -31.97
N GLU A 142 9.08 21.37 -32.43
CA GLU A 142 8.24 21.57 -33.61
C GLU A 142 8.85 20.95 -34.87
N ARG A 143 10.16 21.11 -35.09
CA ARG A 143 10.86 20.50 -36.23
C ARG A 143 10.90 18.98 -36.18
N ALA A 144 11.10 18.39 -35.00
CA ALA A 144 11.12 16.94 -34.84
C ALA A 144 9.75 16.29 -35.14
N LEU A 145 8.66 17.02 -34.90
CA LEU A 145 7.28 16.52 -35.04
C LEU A 145 6.68 16.71 -36.44
N PHE A 146 7.06 17.78 -37.15
CA PHE A 146 6.55 18.09 -38.50
C PHE A 146 7.58 17.81 -39.63
N GLY A 147 8.72 17.20 -39.30
CA GLY A 147 9.87 17.01 -40.19
C GLY A 147 9.94 15.71 -41.00
N GLN A 148 8.99 14.78 -40.86
CA GLN A 148 8.89 13.60 -41.75
C GLN A 148 7.66 13.70 -42.66
N GLY A 149 7.77 14.55 -43.67
CA GLY A 149 6.89 14.59 -44.83
C GLY A 149 7.74 14.94 -46.04
N GLY A 150 8.45 13.96 -46.59
CA GLY A 150 9.37 14.21 -47.71
C GLY A 150 10.02 12.95 -48.28
N GLU A 151 9.23 12.03 -48.81
CA GLU A 151 9.69 11.25 -49.97
C GLU A 151 8.99 11.78 -51.21
N GLU A 152 9.79 12.35 -52.11
CA GLU A 152 9.42 12.75 -53.46
C GLU A 152 8.87 11.54 -54.22
N PHE A 153 7.61 11.60 -54.66
CA PHE A 153 7.18 10.80 -55.82
C PHE A 153 7.07 11.75 -57.01
N THR A 154 8.12 11.72 -57.83
CA THR A 154 8.24 12.44 -59.08
C THR A 154 7.07 12.14 -60.01
N ALA A 155 6.45 13.18 -60.55
CA ALA A 155 5.52 13.07 -61.65
C ALA A 155 6.23 12.49 -62.88
N ASP A 156 5.78 11.34 -63.36
CA ASP A 156 6.05 10.89 -64.73
C ASP A 156 4.79 11.08 -65.57
N VAL A 157 4.82 12.13 -66.37
CA VAL A 157 3.95 12.33 -67.53
C VAL A 157 4.76 11.86 -68.73
N SER A 158 4.34 10.79 -69.39
CA SER A 158 4.57 10.58 -70.83
C SER A 158 3.67 9.47 -71.43
N SER A 159 2.88 9.93 -72.40
CA SER A 159 2.37 9.29 -73.63
C SER A 159 1.48 8.04 -73.60
#